data_AF-A0A6B1G4M8-F1
#
_entry.id   AF-A0A6B1G4M8-F1
#
_cell.length_a   1.000
_cell.length_b   1.000
_cell.length_c   1.000
_cell.angle_alpha   90.00
_cell.angle_beta   90.00
_cell.angle_gamma   90.00
#
_symmetry.space_group_name_H-M   'P 1'
#
loop_
_entity.id
_entity.type
_entity.pdbx_description
1 polymer ?
#
loop_
_entity_poly.entity_id
_entity_poly.type
_entity_poly.pdbx_seq_one_letter_code
_entity_poly.pdbx_strand_id
1 'polypeptide(L)'
;MLNQPVLEVGIVGYGTYVPRFRLPGSEISRIWMDETEAAGKMPRDVKDDLKEGKASSPIKEKAVPGLDEDTATMSIEAARNALARSPIDPKEIRAIWVGSESHPYAVKPTGTIVAEAIGATPATQAGDWQFACKAGTEAVQAAIGLVGSGMAPYALAIGMDTAQSRPGDALEYT
;
A
#
# COMPACT_ATOMS: atom_id res chain seq x y z
N MET A 1 -9.97 -15.28 -26.59
CA MET A 1 -9.20 -15.47 -25.35
C MET A 1 -10.12 -15.17 -24.16
N LEU A 2 -9.91 -15.82 -23.02
CA LEU A 2 -10.61 -15.47 -21.77
C LEU A 2 -9.95 -14.22 -21.17
N ASN A 3 -10.73 -13.34 -20.54
CA ASN A 3 -10.27 -12.13 -19.83
C ASN A 3 -9.44 -11.13 -20.67
N GLN A 4 -9.66 -11.08 -21.99
CA GLN A 4 -9.04 -10.08 -22.84
C GLN A 4 -9.94 -8.82 -22.92
N PRO A 5 -9.41 -7.63 -22.61
CA PRO A 5 -10.10 -6.36 -22.83
C PRO A 5 -10.57 -6.17 -24.27
N VAL A 6 -11.68 -5.45 -24.46
CA VAL A 6 -12.16 -5.03 -25.79
C VAL A 6 -11.29 -3.91 -26.35
N LEU A 7 -10.96 -2.94 -25.50
CA LEU A 7 -10.02 -1.86 -25.77
C LEU A 7 -8.64 -2.21 -25.20
N GLU A 8 -7.58 -1.76 -25.85
CA GLU A 8 -6.23 -1.85 -25.29
C GLU A 8 -6.13 -1.02 -24.00
N VAL A 9 -5.53 -1.60 -22.96
CA VAL A 9 -5.37 -0.96 -21.65
C VAL A 9 -3.90 -0.97 -21.27
N GLY A 10 -3.42 0.14 -20.71
CA GLY A 10 -2.08 0.28 -20.19
C GLY A 10 -2.00 1.17 -18.96
N ILE A 11 -0.87 1.14 -18.27
CA ILE A 11 -0.57 2.04 -17.14
C ILE A 11 0.00 3.34 -17.71
N VAL A 12 -0.76 4.43 -17.58
CA VAL A 12 -0.38 5.75 -18.11
C VAL A 12 0.33 6.66 -17.09
N GLY A 13 0.40 6.23 -15.82
CA GLY A 13 1.05 6.96 -14.74
C GLY A 13 1.13 6.10 -13.48
N TYR A 14 2.10 6.41 -12.60
CA TYR A 14 2.25 5.73 -11.32
C TYR A 14 2.77 6.67 -10.22
N GLY A 15 2.32 6.40 -9.01
CA GLY A 15 2.54 7.20 -7.82
C GLY A 15 3.03 6.35 -6.67
N THR A 16 3.91 6.88 -5.83
CA THR A 16 4.36 6.19 -4.63
C THR A 16 4.46 7.19 -3.49
N TYR A 17 4.26 6.69 -2.28
CA TYR A 17 4.54 7.38 -1.04
C TYR A 17 5.11 6.38 -0.05
N VAL A 18 6.14 6.77 0.68
CA VAL A 18 6.70 5.99 1.78
C VAL A 18 6.89 6.97 2.93
N PRO A 19 6.48 6.63 4.16
CA PRO A 19 6.68 7.50 5.31
C PRO A 19 8.12 7.97 5.47
N ARG A 20 8.34 9.05 6.20
CA ARG A 20 9.70 9.58 6.41
C ARG A 20 10.44 8.89 7.56
N PHE A 21 9.73 8.51 8.63
CA PHE A 21 10.39 7.96 9.81
C PHE A 21 10.92 6.54 9.56
N ARG A 22 12.08 6.24 10.14
CA ARG A 22 12.80 4.97 9.98
C ARG A 22 13.16 4.41 11.34
N LEU A 23 12.86 3.14 11.57
CA LEU A 23 13.33 2.38 12.73
C LEU A 23 14.42 1.42 12.25
N PRO A 24 15.68 1.59 12.66
CA PRO A 24 16.74 0.66 12.28
C PRO A 24 16.42 -0.76 12.71
N GLY A 25 16.60 -1.73 11.83
CA GLY A 25 16.34 -3.13 12.15
C GLY A 25 17.20 -3.63 13.32
N SER A 26 18.41 -3.07 13.47
CA SER A 26 19.31 -3.35 14.61
C SER A 26 18.72 -2.92 15.95
N GLU A 27 17.90 -1.86 15.99
CA GLU A 27 17.23 -1.42 17.22
C GLU A 27 16.06 -2.35 17.58
N ILE A 28 15.32 -2.84 16.58
CA ILE A 28 14.27 -3.85 16.77
C ILE A 28 14.88 -5.12 17.38
N SER A 29 15.99 -5.57 16.79
CA SER A 29 16.78 -6.69 17.30
C SER A 29 17.28 -6.44 18.73
N ARG A 30 17.86 -5.27 19.02
CA ARG A 30 18.35 -4.92 20.36
C ARG A 30 17.26 -4.99 21.43
N ILE A 31 16.04 -4.56 21.12
CA ILE A 31 14.93 -4.56 22.09
C ILE A 31 14.42 -5.98 22.34
N TRP A 32 14.26 -6.80 21.30
CA TRP A 32 13.57 -8.09 21.45
C TRP A 32 14.47 -9.31 21.68
N MET A 33 15.78 -9.21 21.40
CA MET A 33 16.72 -10.35 21.48
C MET A 33 17.01 -10.82 22.91
N ASP A 34 16.92 -9.94 23.91
CA ASP A 34 17.12 -10.33 25.32
C ASP A 34 15.81 -10.70 26.03
N GLU A 35 14.65 -10.33 25.47
CA GLU A 35 13.39 -10.33 26.22
C GLU A 35 12.37 -11.41 25.83
N THR A 36 12.58 -12.24 24.78
CA THR A 36 11.45 -13.03 24.25
C THR A 36 11.72 -14.50 23.85
N GLU A 37 10.69 -15.34 24.02
CA GLU A 37 10.51 -16.63 23.32
C GLU A 37 10.53 -16.49 21.77
N ALA A 38 10.43 -15.26 21.23
CA ALA A 38 10.42 -14.99 19.79
C ALA A 38 11.78 -15.22 19.13
N ALA A 39 12.89 -15.04 19.85
CA ALA A 39 14.21 -15.54 19.43
C ALA A 39 14.19 -17.07 19.17
N GLY A 40 13.31 -17.79 19.88
CA GLY A 40 13.01 -19.21 19.69
C GLY A 40 12.10 -19.54 18.50
N LYS A 41 11.34 -18.58 17.95
CA LYS A 41 10.37 -18.78 16.85
C LYS A 41 10.76 -18.13 15.53
N MET A 42 11.84 -17.36 15.47
CA MET A 42 12.36 -16.84 14.20
C MET A 42 12.71 -17.98 13.21
N PRO A 43 12.58 -17.76 11.89
CA PRO A 43 13.07 -18.69 10.87
C PRO A 43 14.54 -19.09 11.14
N ARG A 44 14.89 -20.36 10.91
CA ARG A 44 16.22 -20.90 11.31
C ARG A 44 17.37 -20.19 10.62
N ASP A 45 17.18 -19.83 9.36
CA ASP A 45 18.05 -19.00 8.54
C ASP A 45 18.37 -17.66 9.19
N VAL A 46 17.39 -17.00 9.81
CA VAL A 46 17.62 -15.76 10.56
C VAL A 46 18.42 -16.02 11.83
N LYS A 47 18.22 -17.17 12.50
CA LYS A 47 18.96 -17.52 13.73
C LYS A 47 20.42 -17.87 13.51
N ASP A 48 20.75 -18.46 12.37
CA ASP A 48 22.11 -18.90 12.07
C ASP A 48 23.02 -17.70 11.75
N ASP A 49 22.49 -16.68 11.08
CA ASP A 49 23.18 -15.38 10.87
C ASP A 49 23.43 -14.62 12.19
N LEU A 50 22.54 -14.83 13.19
CA LEU A 50 22.57 -14.15 14.49
C LEU A 50 23.58 -14.75 15.50
N LYS A 51 23.95 -16.03 15.37
CA LYS A 51 24.91 -16.68 16.29
C LYS A 51 26.35 -16.21 16.13
N GLU A 52 26.69 -15.56 15.03
CA GLU A 52 28.04 -15.04 14.77
C GLU A 52 28.35 -13.67 15.44
N GLY A 53 27.52 -13.23 16.40
CA GLY A 53 27.77 -11.99 17.15
C GLY A 53 27.55 -10.70 16.35
N LYS A 54 26.88 -10.81 15.21
CA LYS A 54 26.33 -9.67 14.47
C LYS A 54 24.88 -9.55 14.93
N ALA A 55 24.49 -8.42 15.54
CA ALA A 55 23.08 -8.08 15.69
C ALA A 55 22.48 -7.81 14.29
N SER A 56 22.34 -8.87 13.49
CA SER A 56 21.94 -8.81 12.09
C SER A 56 20.43 -8.89 12.00
N SER A 57 19.81 -7.73 11.84
CA SER A 57 18.40 -7.68 11.44
C SER A 57 18.25 -8.13 9.98
N PRO A 58 17.19 -8.88 9.62
CA PRO A 58 16.92 -9.24 8.23
C PRO A 58 16.55 -8.04 7.35
N ILE A 59 16.27 -6.88 7.96
CA ILE A 59 16.05 -5.61 7.25
C ILE A 59 17.02 -4.54 7.75
N LYS A 60 17.35 -3.59 6.88
CA LYS A 60 18.15 -2.42 7.27
C LYS A 60 17.36 -1.50 8.21
N GLU A 61 16.14 -1.17 7.82
CA GLU A 61 15.25 -0.26 8.54
C GLU A 61 13.81 -0.50 8.11
N LYS A 62 12.87 -0.29 9.04
CA LYS A 62 11.43 -0.30 8.80
C LYS A 62 10.92 1.13 8.64
N ALA A 63 10.05 1.36 7.67
CA ALA A 63 9.34 2.64 7.55
C ALA A 63 8.24 2.69 8.63
N VAL A 64 8.14 3.82 9.33
CA VAL A 64 7.15 4.03 10.39
C VAL A 64 6.27 5.23 10.01
N PRO A 65 4.93 5.07 9.98
CA PRO A 65 4.04 6.20 9.75
C PRO A 65 4.13 7.20 10.92
N GLY A 66 4.11 8.49 10.60
CA GLY A 66 3.89 9.58 11.52
C GLY A 66 2.47 9.61 12.09
N LEU A 67 2.23 10.55 13.01
CA LEU A 67 0.93 10.70 13.68
C LEU A 67 -0.20 11.13 12.72
N ASP A 68 0.16 11.74 11.60
CA ASP A 68 -0.71 12.23 10.53
C ASP A 68 -0.64 11.37 9.26
N GLU A 69 0.04 10.23 9.31
CA GLU A 69 0.20 9.30 8.20
C GLU A 69 -0.65 8.05 8.44
N ASP A 70 -1.73 7.92 7.66
CA ASP A 70 -2.55 6.72 7.60
C ASP A 70 -2.72 6.28 6.14
N THR A 71 -3.39 5.14 5.93
CA THR A 71 -3.67 4.64 4.58
C THR A 71 -4.36 5.66 3.68
N ALA A 72 -5.21 6.54 4.23
CA ALA A 72 -5.89 7.56 3.44
C ALA A 72 -4.95 8.69 3.03
N THR A 73 -4.19 9.27 3.97
CA THR A 73 -3.28 10.37 3.67
C THR A 73 -2.14 9.92 2.76
N MET A 74 -1.57 8.74 2.99
CA MET A 74 -0.56 8.17 2.10
C MET A 74 -1.12 7.86 0.70
N SER A 75 -2.38 7.39 0.59
CA SER A 75 -3.04 7.18 -0.70
C SER A 75 -3.23 8.49 -1.47
N ILE A 76 -3.56 9.60 -0.79
CA ILE A 76 -3.67 10.92 -1.40
C ILE A 76 -2.32 11.35 -1.99
N GLU A 77 -1.23 11.21 -1.23
CA GLU A 77 0.10 11.60 -1.69
C GLU A 77 0.59 10.72 -2.85
N ALA A 78 0.35 9.41 -2.79
CA ALA A 78 0.61 8.51 -3.91
C ALA A 78 -0.22 8.91 -5.15
N ALA A 79 -1.51 9.20 -5.01
CA ALA A 79 -2.37 9.62 -6.11
C ALA A 79 -1.91 10.94 -6.74
N ARG A 80 -1.55 11.93 -5.94
CA ARG A 80 -0.99 13.21 -6.40
C ARG A 80 0.32 13.00 -7.16
N ASN A 81 1.19 12.13 -6.66
CA ASN A 81 2.43 11.77 -7.35
C ASN A 81 2.18 11.03 -8.68
N ALA A 82 1.13 10.23 -8.78
CA ALA A 82 0.73 9.60 -10.03
C ALA A 82 0.27 10.64 -11.05
N LEU A 83 -0.61 11.55 -10.64
CA LEU A 83 -1.13 12.65 -11.46
C LEU A 83 -0.04 13.64 -11.87
N ALA A 84 0.92 13.95 -11.00
CA ALA A 84 2.05 14.81 -11.37
C ALA A 84 2.92 14.19 -12.48
N ARG A 85 2.89 12.86 -12.62
CA ARG A 85 3.64 12.09 -13.62
C ARG A 85 2.81 11.68 -14.83
N SER A 86 1.51 11.95 -14.84
CA SER A 86 0.62 11.69 -15.97
C SER A 86 -0.07 12.97 -16.43
N PRO A 87 -0.07 13.31 -17.74
CA PRO A 87 -0.76 14.49 -18.24
C PRO A 87 -2.27 14.23 -18.38
N ILE A 88 -2.94 13.79 -17.31
CA ILE A 88 -4.39 13.51 -17.29
C ILE A 88 -5.12 14.55 -16.42
N ASP A 89 -6.29 15.00 -16.87
CA ASP A 89 -7.20 15.74 -16.01
C ASP A 89 -7.79 14.77 -14.97
N PRO A 90 -7.67 15.04 -13.65
CA PRO A 90 -8.26 14.20 -12.61
C PRO A 90 -9.76 13.91 -12.81
N LYS A 91 -10.51 14.82 -13.44
CA LYS A 91 -11.95 14.66 -13.71
C LYS A 91 -12.28 13.59 -14.76
N GLU A 92 -11.30 13.13 -15.51
CA GLU A 92 -11.43 12.03 -16.46
C GLU A 92 -11.32 10.66 -15.78
N ILE A 93 -10.88 10.60 -14.52
CA ILE A 93 -10.84 9.36 -13.73
C ILE A 93 -12.27 9.01 -13.30
N ARG A 94 -12.78 7.85 -13.74
CA ARG A 94 -14.16 7.41 -13.44
C ARG A 94 -14.25 6.37 -12.34
N ALA A 95 -13.11 5.85 -11.89
CA ALA A 95 -13.04 4.97 -10.73
C ALA A 95 -11.78 5.23 -9.93
N ILE A 96 -11.92 5.35 -8.61
CA ILE A 96 -10.82 5.43 -7.66
C ILE A 96 -11.00 4.32 -6.64
N TRP A 97 -10.11 3.35 -6.66
CA TRP A 97 -10.17 2.17 -5.81
C TRP A 97 -8.93 2.05 -4.95
N VAL A 98 -9.13 1.92 -3.64
CA VAL A 98 -8.05 1.78 -2.67
C VAL A 98 -8.10 0.38 -2.07
N GLY A 99 -7.14 -0.45 -2.50
CA GLY A 99 -6.85 -1.73 -1.91
C GLY A 99 -5.97 -1.59 -0.69
N SER A 100 -6.44 -2.07 0.45
CA SER A 100 -5.72 -2.04 1.72
C SER A 100 -6.26 -3.11 2.67
N GLU A 101 -5.47 -3.49 3.68
CA GLU A 101 -5.91 -4.21 4.88
C GLU A 101 -5.89 -3.35 6.14
N SER A 102 -5.60 -2.07 6.00
CA SER A 102 -5.45 -1.09 7.08
C SER A 102 -6.22 0.21 6.80
N HIS A 103 -7.44 0.10 6.28
CA HIS A 103 -8.33 1.26 6.13
C HIS A 103 -8.63 1.89 7.50
N PRO A 104 -8.61 3.24 7.61
CA PRO A 104 -8.85 3.94 8.88
C PRO A 104 -10.33 3.90 9.31
N TYR A 105 -11.25 3.66 8.37
CA TYR A 105 -12.69 3.61 8.63
C TYR A 105 -13.34 2.40 7.96
N ALA A 106 -14.29 1.77 8.66
CA ALA A 106 -15.00 0.60 8.15
C ALA A 106 -16.08 0.94 7.10
N VAL A 107 -16.64 2.16 7.15
CA VAL A 107 -17.85 2.52 6.38
C VAL A 107 -17.60 3.63 5.37
N LYS A 108 -16.80 4.65 5.74
CA LYS A 108 -16.43 5.72 4.81
C LYS A 108 -15.24 5.24 3.97
N PRO A 109 -15.41 5.00 2.66
CA PRO A 109 -14.33 4.43 1.87
C PRO A 109 -13.18 5.45 1.73
N THR A 110 -11.94 5.00 1.93
CA THR A 110 -10.73 5.77 1.65
C THR A 110 -10.74 6.33 0.24
N GLY A 111 -11.21 5.55 -0.74
CA GLY A 111 -11.36 6.02 -2.13
C GLY A 111 -12.18 7.31 -2.26
N THR A 112 -13.21 7.52 -1.41
CA THR A 112 -14.02 8.76 -1.47
C THR A 112 -13.25 9.98 -0.98
N ILE A 113 -12.35 9.80 -0.01
CA ILE A 113 -11.49 10.85 0.50
C ILE A 113 -10.45 11.22 -0.56
N VAL A 114 -9.83 10.22 -1.17
CA VAL A 114 -8.86 10.41 -2.26
C VAL A 114 -9.49 11.12 -3.44
N ALA A 115 -10.68 10.69 -3.86
CA ALA A 115 -11.40 11.29 -4.99
C ALA A 115 -11.60 12.80 -4.84
N GLU A 116 -12.05 13.24 -3.66
CA GLU A 116 -12.21 14.67 -3.37
C GLU A 116 -10.86 15.38 -3.28
N ALA A 117 -9.88 14.78 -2.58
CA ALA A 117 -8.57 15.39 -2.34
C ALA A 117 -7.74 15.63 -3.62
N ILE A 118 -7.99 14.88 -4.69
CA ILE A 118 -7.33 15.05 -5.99
C ILE A 118 -8.20 15.76 -7.04
N GLY A 119 -9.44 16.14 -6.69
CA GLY A 119 -10.34 16.86 -7.59
C GLY A 119 -10.98 16.01 -8.70
N ALA A 120 -11.12 14.70 -8.48
CA ALA A 120 -11.77 13.78 -9.43
C ALA A 120 -13.32 13.78 -9.33
N THR A 121 -13.87 14.45 -8.33
CA THR A 121 -15.31 14.61 -8.12
C THR A 121 -15.93 15.59 -9.13
N PRO A 122 -17.26 15.52 -9.39
CA PRO A 122 -18.26 14.65 -8.76
C PRO A 122 -18.53 13.34 -9.50
N ALA A 123 -17.95 13.15 -10.69
CA ALA A 123 -18.34 12.08 -11.61
C ALA A 123 -17.33 10.92 -11.63
N THR A 124 -17.03 10.39 -10.44
CA THR A 124 -16.18 9.20 -10.24
C THR A 124 -16.86 8.22 -9.29
N GLN A 125 -16.76 6.93 -9.59
CA GLN A 125 -17.01 5.89 -8.61
C GLN A 125 -15.81 5.83 -7.65
N ALA A 126 -16.06 5.60 -6.36
CA ALA A 126 -15.01 5.41 -5.38
C ALA A 126 -15.36 4.27 -4.43
N GLY A 127 -14.37 3.47 -4.04
CA GLY A 127 -14.57 2.32 -3.17
C GLY A 127 -13.28 1.70 -2.68
N ASP A 128 -13.41 0.83 -1.68
CA ASP A 128 -12.29 0.18 -1.03
C ASP A 128 -12.33 -1.33 -1.28
N TRP A 129 -11.15 -1.91 -1.45
CA TRP A 129 -10.96 -3.33 -1.71
C TRP A 129 -10.18 -3.93 -0.54
N GLN A 130 -10.64 -5.07 -0.02
CA GLN A 130 -10.01 -5.73 1.12
C GLN A 130 -9.67 -7.17 0.77
N PHE A 131 -8.38 -7.45 0.64
CA PHE A 131 -7.86 -8.81 0.48
C PHE A 131 -6.35 -8.87 0.81
N ALA A 132 -6.00 -8.49 2.04
CA ALA A 132 -4.60 -8.42 2.49
C ALA A 132 -3.71 -7.66 1.47
N CYS A 133 -2.45 -8.08 1.34
CA CYS A 133 -1.50 -7.55 0.36
C CYS A 133 -1.96 -7.70 -1.12
N LYS A 134 -3.01 -8.48 -1.42
CA LYS A 134 -3.53 -8.67 -2.79
C LYS A 134 -4.52 -7.57 -3.19
N ALA A 135 -5.09 -6.84 -2.24
CA ALA A 135 -6.17 -5.89 -2.49
C ALA A 135 -5.85 -4.86 -3.59
N GLY A 136 -4.65 -4.30 -3.61
CA GLY A 136 -4.22 -3.36 -4.63
C GLY A 136 -4.17 -3.98 -6.03
N THR A 137 -3.74 -5.24 -6.15
CA THR A 137 -3.72 -5.94 -7.44
C THR A 137 -5.11 -6.30 -7.94
N GLU A 138 -6.06 -6.61 -7.04
CA GLU A 138 -7.47 -6.80 -7.41
C GLU A 138 -8.08 -5.50 -7.95
N ALA A 139 -7.78 -4.35 -7.33
CA ALA A 139 -8.18 -3.05 -7.83
C ALA A 139 -7.60 -2.76 -9.23
N VAL A 140 -6.35 -3.17 -9.52
CA VAL A 140 -5.77 -3.08 -10.87
C VAL A 140 -6.50 -3.97 -11.87
N GLN A 141 -6.82 -5.23 -11.52
CA GLN A 141 -7.58 -6.12 -12.40
C GLN A 141 -8.96 -5.54 -12.74
N ALA A 142 -9.64 -4.98 -11.75
CA ALA A 142 -10.91 -4.29 -11.96
C ALA A 142 -10.77 -3.06 -12.86
N ALA A 143 -9.69 -2.30 -12.72
CA ALA A 143 -9.42 -1.11 -13.54
C ALA A 143 -9.19 -1.50 -15.01
N ILE A 144 -8.49 -2.62 -15.24
CA ILE A 144 -8.32 -3.18 -16.58
C ILE A 144 -9.68 -3.55 -17.19
N GLY A 145 -10.60 -4.17 -16.42
CA GLY A 145 -11.95 -4.49 -16.91
C GLY A 145 -12.80 -3.25 -17.20
N LEU A 146 -12.76 -2.23 -16.33
CA LEU A 146 -13.55 -1.01 -16.48
C LEU A 146 -13.09 -0.17 -17.69
N VAL A 147 -11.78 0.03 -17.85
CA VAL A 147 -11.23 0.79 -18.98
C VAL A 147 -11.33 -0.04 -20.25
N GLY A 148 -10.97 -1.32 -20.17
CA GLY A 148 -10.96 -2.25 -21.28
C GLY A 148 -12.34 -2.53 -21.90
N SER A 149 -13.42 -2.28 -21.17
CA SER A 149 -14.79 -2.37 -21.68
C SER A 149 -15.30 -1.07 -22.34
N GLY A 150 -14.53 0.03 -22.23
CA GLY A 150 -14.95 1.35 -22.70
C GLY A 150 -15.91 2.09 -21.76
N MET A 151 -16.15 1.56 -20.54
CA MET A 151 -17.00 2.23 -19.54
C MET A 151 -16.34 3.49 -18.95
N ALA A 152 -15.02 3.58 -18.98
CA ALA A 152 -14.24 4.70 -18.45
C ALA A 152 -12.98 4.94 -19.29
N PRO A 153 -12.57 6.20 -19.52
CA PRO A 153 -11.28 6.48 -20.15
C PRO A 153 -10.11 6.21 -19.19
N TYR A 154 -10.27 6.48 -17.90
CA TYR A 154 -9.25 6.22 -16.87
C TYR A 154 -9.86 5.70 -15.57
N ALA A 155 -9.06 4.90 -14.87
CA ALA A 155 -9.29 4.45 -13.51
C ALA A 155 -7.98 4.55 -12.73
N LEU A 156 -8.08 4.81 -11.42
CA LEU A 156 -6.96 4.89 -10.50
C LEU A 156 -7.10 3.78 -9.45
N ALA A 157 -6.19 2.82 -9.50
CA ALA A 157 -6.05 1.78 -8.49
C ALA A 157 -4.86 2.11 -7.57
N ILE A 158 -5.08 2.03 -6.26
CA ILE A 158 -4.09 2.35 -5.24
C ILE A 158 -3.97 1.14 -4.32
N GLY A 159 -2.75 0.64 -4.11
CA GLY A 159 -2.42 -0.26 -3.02
C GLY A 159 -1.69 0.53 -1.93
N MET A 160 -2.22 0.58 -0.73
CA MET A 160 -1.63 1.34 0.36
C MET A 160 -1.90 0.66 1.70
N ASP A 161 -0.90 0.58 2.56
CA ASP A 161 -1.06 0.00 3.89
C ASP A 161 -0.14 0.65 4.92
N THR A 162 -0.63 0.78 6.15
CA THR A 162 0.20 0.93 7.33
C THR A 162 0.43 -0.46 7.94
N ALA A 163 1.55 -1.10 7.60
CA ALA A 163 1.86 -2.45 8.09
C ALA A 163 2.07 -2.45 9.63
N GLN A 164 1.08 -2.96 10.36
CA GLN A 164 1.13 -3.09 11.81
C GLN A 164 1.61 -4.49 12.21
N SER A 165 2.35 -4.55 13.30
CA SER A 165 2.87 -5.78 13.88
C SER A 165 2.65 -5.77 15.38
N ARG A 166 2.45 -6.94 15.98
CA ARG A 166 2.46 -7.04 17.44
C ARG A 166 3.91 -6.88 17.93
N PRO A 167 4.12 -6.29 19.13
CA PRO A 167 5.47 -6.19 19.69
C PRO A 167 6.14 -7.57 19.80
N GLY A 168 7.38 -7.68 19.31
CA GLY A 168 8.17 -8.91 19.29
C GLY A 168 7.79 -9.93 18.20
N ASP A 169 6.86 -9.59 17.32
CA ASP A 169 6.45 -10.45 16.20
C ASP A 169 7.41 -10.35 15.00
N ALA A 170 7.46 -11.39 14.16
CA ALA A 170 8.27 -11.39 12.95
C ALA A 170 7.92 -10.24 11.99
N LEU A 171 6.68 -9.75 12.01
CA LEU A 171 6.22 -8.61 11.20
C LEU A 171 6.82 -7.26 11.63
N GLU A 172 7.55 -7.19 12.74
CA GLU A 172 8.36 -5.99 13.05
C GLU A 172 9.55 -5.83 12.10
N TYR A 173 9.89 -6.88 11.35
CA TYR A 173 10.98 -6.89 10.38
C TYR A 173 10.51 -6.78 8.92
N THR A 174 9.33 -6.20 8.68
CA THR A 174 8.76 -5.96 7.33
C THR A 174 8.55 -4.49 7.06
#